data_AF-A0A7S7TDQ1-F1
#
_entry.id   AF-A0A7S7TDQ1-F1
#
_cell.length_a   1.000
_cell.length_b   1.000
_cell.length_c   1.000
_cell.angle_alpha   90.00
_cell.angle_beta   90.00
_cell.angle_gamma   90.00
#
_symmetry.space_group_name_H-M   'P 1'
#
loop_
_entity.id
_entity.type
_entity.pdbx_description
1 polymer ?
#
loop_
_entity_poly.entity_id
_entity_poly.type
_entity_poly.pdbx_seq_one_letter_code
_entity_poly.pdbx_strand_id
1 'polypeptide(L)'
;MRTGEMVRAESGGPLMKIIDQSHGEAQCVWFDNRGTVHRRSFDVDSLAPLRLVVSPRSTWPEITQIDVIQIEKEQRDVAASRRSARAAARKSRRSNRIKRGRNA
;
A
#
# COMPACT_ATOMS: atom_id res chain seq x y z
N MET A 1 -6.06 -13.72 -22.61
CA MET A 1 -6.83 -14.03 -21.39
C MET A 1 -6.54 -15.46 -20.95
N ARG A 2 -6.86 -15.82 -19.71
CA ARG A 2 -6.66 -17.17 -19.14
C ARG A 2 -7.90 -17.66 -18.41
N THR A 3 -8.09 -18.97 -18.38
CA THR A 3 -9.10 -19.61 -17.54
C THR A 3 -8.97 -19.16 -16.09
N GLY A 4 -10.08 -18.83 -15.46
CA GLY A 4 -10.16 -18.32 -14.10
C GLY A 4 -10.09 -16.80 -13.98
N GLU A 5 -9.74 -16.07 -15.05
CA GLU A 5 -9.74 -14.61 -15.03
C GLU A 5 -11.17 -14.04 -14.99
N MET A 6 -11.31 -12.93 -14.27
CA MET A 6 -12.53 -12.12 -14.28
C MET A 6 -12.50 -11.15 -15.45
N VAL A 7 -13.60 -11.07 -16.19
CA VAL A 7 -13.73 -10.30 -17.42
C VAL A 7 -15.09 -9.60 -17.48
N ARG A 8 -15.21 -8.61 -18.36
CA ARG A 8 -16.48 -7.99 -18.74
C ARG A 8 -16.48 -7.78 -20.26
N ALA A 9 -17.64 -7.89 -20.89
CA ALA A 9 -17.77 -7.49 -22.29
C ALA A 9 -17.50 -5.99 -22.47
N GLU A 10 -16.83 -5.61 -23.56
CA GLU A 10 -16.53 -4.20 -23.86
C GLU A 10 -17.80 -3.35 -24.02
N SER A 11 -18.88 -3.93 -24.56
CA SER A 11 -20.20 -3.29 -24.67
C SER A 11 -20.86 -2.97 -23.32
N GLY A 12 -20.24 -3.32 -22.21
CA GLY A 12 -20.85 -3.34 -20.89
C GLY A 12 -21.59 -4.65 -20.62
N GLY A 13 -21.90 -4.90 -19.35
CA GLY A 13 -22.55 -6.14 -18.91
C GLY A 13 -22.10 -6.60 -17.53
N PRO A 14 -22.57 -7.80 -17.10
CA PRO A 14 -22.20 -8.39 -15.83
C PRO A 14 -20.71 -8.74 -15.78
N LEU A 15 -20.19 -8.86 -14.57
CA LEU A 15 -18.85 -9.42 -14.35
C LEU A 15 -18.92 -10.93 -14.53
N MET A 16 -18.04 -11.46 -15.38
CA MET A 16 -18.01 -12.86 -15.75
C MET A 16 -16.65 -13.47 -15.42
N LYS A 17 -16.61 -14.80 -15.28
CA LYS A 17 -15.38 -15.58 -15.10
C LYS A 17 -15.19 -16.51 -16.29
N ILE A 18 -13.98 -16.56 -16.83
CA ILE A 18 -13.63 -17.51 -17.89
C ILE A 18 -13.50 -18.91 -17.27
N ILE A 19 -14.25 -19.87 -17.78
CA ILE A 19 -14.18 -21.28 -17.36
C ILE A 19 -13.46 -22.17 -18.36
N ASP A 20 -13.45 -21.79 -19.62
CA ASP A 20 -12.77 -22.49 -20.70
C ASP A 20 -12.48 -21.53 -21.84
N GLN A 21 -11.47 -21.84 -22.65
CA GLN A 21 -11.09 -21.04 -23.81
C GLN A 21 -10.61 -21.95 -24.93
N SER A 22 -11.25 -21.86 -26.09
CA SER A 22 -10.88 -22.63 -27.28
C SER A 22 -11.14 -21.82 -28.55
N HIS A 23 -10.24 -21.96 -29.54
CA HIS A 23 -10.39 -21.38 -30.88
C HIS A 23 -10.73 -19.87 -30.94
N GLY A 24 -10.23 -19.06 -30.00
CA GLY A 24 -10.51 -17.62 -29.95
C GLY A 24 -11.81 -17.25 -29.24
N GLU A 25 -12.58 -18.24 -28.77
CA GLU A 25 -13.75 -18.02 -27.92
C GLU A 25 -13.44 -18.36 -26.47
N ALA A 26 -13.99 -17.56 -25.56
CA ALA A 26 -13.97 -17.79 -24.13
C ALA A 26 -15.38 -18.15 -23.64
N GLN A 27 -15.51 -19.30 -23.00
CA GLN A 27 -16.71 -19.62 -22.26
C GLN A 27 -16.68 -18.92 -20.91
N CYS A 28 -17.71 -18.12 -20.68
CA CYS A 28 -17.84 -17.26 -19.52
C CYS A 28 -19.05 -17.66 -18.69
N VAL A 29 -18.92 -17.55 -17.37
CA VAL A 29 -20.03 -17.73 -16.43
C VAL A 29 -20.20 -16.51 -15.54
N TRP A 30 -21.43 -16.19 -15.18
CA TRP A 30 -21.76 -15.14 -14.22
C TRP A 30 -23.03 -15.45 -13.45
N PHE A 31 -23.24 -14.71 -12.38
CA PHE A 31 -24.48 -14.75 -11.60
C PHE A 31 -25.31 -13.51 -11.92
N ASP A 32 -26.62 -13.68 -12.05
CA ASP A 32 -27.55 -12.55 -12.04
C ASP A 32 -27.93 -12.14 -10.60
N ASN A 33 -28.71 -11.06 -10.49
CA ASN A 33 -29.17 -10.53 -9.21
C ASN A 33 -30.12 -11.47 -8.45
N ARG A 34 -30.61 -12.54 -9.10
CA ARG A 34 -31.46 -13.58 -8.49
C ARG A 34 -30.65 -14.82 -8.11
N GLY A 35 -29.32 -14.79 -8.29
CA GLY A 35 -28.43 -15.91 -8.00
C GLY A 35 -28.43 -17.01 -9.07
N THR A 36 -29.01 -16.77 -10.24
CA THR A 36 -29.01 -17.74 -11.34
C THR A 36 -27.67 -17.69 -12.07
N VAL A 37 -27.10 -18.87 -12.33
CA VAL A 37 -25.87 -19.02 -13.10
C VAL A 37 -26.19 -18.97 -14.59
N HIS A 38 -25.53 -18.06 -15.29
CA HIS A 38 -25.56 -17.96 -16.74
C HIS A 38 -24.23 -18.40 -17.32
N ARG A 39 -24.26 -19.09 -18.46
CA ARG A 39 -23.07 -19.52 -19.22
C ARG A 39 -23.23 -19.09 -20.67
N ARG A 40 -22.22 -18.43 -21.24
CA ARG A 40 -22.22 -18.01 -22.64
C ARG A 40 -20.80 -17.93 -23.19
N SER A 41 -20.65 -18.21 -24.47
CA SER A 41 -19.41 -17.99 -25.22
C SER A 41 -19.34 -16.54 -25.71
N PHE A 42 -18.15 -15.97 -25.64
CA PHE A 42 -17.82 -14.66 -26.18
C PHE A 42 -16.52 -14.75 -26.96
N ASP A 43 -16.37 -13.90 -27.96
CA ASP A 43 -15.09 -13.67 -28.61
C ASP A 43 -14.10 -13.09 -27.57
N VAL A 44 -12.90 -13.64 -27.49
CA VAL A 44 -11.86 -13.17 -26.57
C VAL A 44 -11.53 -11.70 -26.80
N ASP A 45 -11.59 -11.24 -28.05
CA ASP A 45 -11.29 -9.85 -28.39
C ASP A 45 -12.40 -8.89 -27.95
N SER A 46 -13.61 -9.40 -27.69
CA SER A 46 -14.73 -8.62 -27.16
C SER A 46 -14.75 -8.48 -25.63
N LEU A 47 -13.76 -9.07 -24.95
CA LEU A 47 -13.68 -9.14 -23.49
C LEU A 47 -12.54 -8.27 -22.96
N ALA A 48 -12.85 -7.46 -21.94
CA ALA A 48 -11.89 -6.68 -21.19
C ALA A 48 -11.53 -7.38 -19.85
N PRO A 49 -10.25 -7.60 -19.53
CA PRO A 49 -9.83 -8.22 -18.28
C PRO A 49 -10.03 -7.27 -17.10
N LEU A 50 -10.59 -7.78 -16.00
CA LEU A 50 -10.93 -6.99 -14.82
C LEU A 50 -9.70 -6.41 -14.10
N ARG A 51 -8.49 -6.95 -14.33
CA ARG A 51 -7.24 -6.39 -13.79
C ARG A 51 -7.03 -4.92 -14.18
N LEU A 52 -7.59 -4.48 -15.31
CA LEU A 52 -7.57 -3.07 -15.73
C LEU A 52 -8.62 -2.21 -15.01
N VAL A 53 -9.70 -2.81 -14.50
CA VAL A 53 -10.84 -2.11 -13.88
C VAL A 53 -10.74 -2.11 -12.35
N VAL A 54 -10.08 -3.11 -11.76
CA VAL A 54 -9.87 -3.30 -10.32
C VAL A 54 -8.38 -3.40 -10.02
N SER A 55 -7.58 -2.49 -10.58
CA SER A 55 -6.45 -2.02 -9.80
C SER A 55 -7.05 -1.32 -8.59
N PRO A 56 -6.85 -1.78 -7.34
CA PRO A 56 -7.14 -0.91 -6.22
C PRO A 56 -6.23 0.30 -6.42
N ARG A 57 -6.80 1.38 -6.95
CA ARG A 57 -6.33 2.71 -6.60
C ARG A 57 -6.60 2.79 -5.12
N SER A 58 -5.67 2.28 -4.31
CA SER A 58 -5.67 2.65 -2.92
C SER A 58 -5.71 4.17 -2.95
N THR A 59 -6.79 4.77 -2.47
CA THR A 59 -6.89 6.21 -2.23
C THR A 59 -5.90 6.66 -1.16
N TRP A 60 -5.14 5.71 -0.60
CA TRP A 60 -3.85 5.97 0.01
C TRP A 60 -2.95 6.71 -0.98
N PRO A 61 -2.50 7.94 -0.63
CA PRO A 61 -1.41 8.55 -1.34
C PRO A 61 -0.26 7.55 -1.37
N GLU A 62 0.45 7.46 -2.49
CA GLU A 62 1.69 6.71 -2.59
C GLU A 62 2.73 7.37 -1.66
N ILE A 63 2.64 7.12 -0.34
CA ILE A 63 3.65 7.56 0.65
C ILE A 63 4.86 6.62 0.60
N THR A 64 5.17 6.05 -0.57
CA THR A 64 6.32 5.17 -0.77
C THR A 64 7.64 5.94 -0.80
N GLN A 65 7.61 7.27 -0.78
CA GLN A 65 8.78 8.08 -0.46
C GLN A 65 8.85 8.32 1.05
N ILE A 66 9.10 7.24 1.79
CA ILE A 66 9.73 7.38 3.11
C ILE A 66 11.14 7.91 2.82
N ASP A 67 11.36 9.21 2.98
CA ASP A 67 12.68 9.83 2.83
C ASP A 67 13.57 9.37 3.98
N VAL A 68 14.23 8.23 3.78
CA VAL A 68 15.15 7.59 4.74
C VAL A 68 16.26 8.57 5.14
N ILE A 69 16.68 9.45 4.22
CA ILE A 69 17.73 10.44 4.46
C ILE A 69 17.23 11.49 5.46
N GLN A 70 16.00 11.96 5.30
CA GLN A 70 15.38 12.91 6.24
C GLN A 70 15.21 12.30 7.63
N ILE A 71 14.76 11.04 7.72
CA ILE A 71 14.58 10.33 8.99
C ILE A 71 15.93 10.14 9.71
N GLU A 72 16.98 9.74 8.99
CA GLU A 72 18.31 9.58 9.57
C GLU A 72 18.90 10.90 10.07
N LYS A 73 18.67 11.99 9.33
CA LYS A 73 19.11 13.34 9.73
C LYS A 73 18.43 13.78 11.02
N GLU A 74 17.11 13.62 11.11
CA GLU A 74 16.33 13.96 12.30
C GLU A 74 16.78 13.15 13.52
N GLN A 75 17.06 11.85 13.35
CA GLN A 75 17.58 11.01 14.42
C GLN A 75 18.96 11.45 14.92
N ARG A 76 19.86 11.88 14.03
CA ARG A 76 21.17 12.42 14.40
C ARG A 76 21.04 13.72 15.19
N ASP A 77 20.13 14.60 14.78
CA ASP A 77 19.90 15.88 15.44
C ASP A 77 19.31 15.70 16.85
N VAL A 78 18.34 14.79 17.00
CA VAL A 78 17.79 14.42 18.32
C VAL A 78 18.87 13.80 19.22
N ALA A 79 19.74 12.95 18.68
CA ALA A 79 20.84 12.37 19.44
C ALA A 79 21.87 13.43 19.87
N ALA A 80 22.19 14.39 19.00
CA ALA A 80 23.08 15.51 19.31
C ALA A 80 22.49 16.42 20.40
N SER A 81 21.21 16.77 20.31
CA SER A 81 20.49 17.55 21.32
C SER A 81 20.45 16.85 22.68
N ARG A 82 20.20 15.53 22.70
CA ARG A 82 20.27 14.73 23.94
C ARG A 82 21.67 14.71 24.54
N ARG A 83 22.73 14.65 23.71
CA ARG A 83 24.12 14.70 24.19
C ARG A 83 24.46 16.06 24.78
N SER A 84 24.09 17.17 24.14
CA SER A 84 24.36 18.52 24.65
C SER A 84 23.61 18.79 25.96
N ALA A 85 22.34 18.37 26.05
CA ALA A 85 21.54 18.48 27.28
C ALA A 85 22.16 17.69 28.44
N ARG A 86 22.63 16.46 28.20
CA ARG A 86 23.33 15.66 29.22
C ARG A 86 24.64 16.31 29.66
N ALA A 87 25.41 16.89 28.74
CA ALA A 87 26.64 17.59 29.07
C ALA A 87 26.39 18.84 29.93
N ALA A 88 25.36 19.63 29.59
CA ALA A 88 24.93 20.79 30.36
C ALA A 88 24.49 20.39 31.78
N ALA A 89 23.67 19.34 31.90
CA ALA A 89 23.22 18.81 33.19
C ALA A 89 24.38 18.28 34.05
N ARG A 90 25.41 17.66 33.45
CA ARG A 90 26.62 17.23 34.18
C ARG A 90 27.43 18.44 34.70
N LYS A 91 27.60 19.48 33.87
CA LYS A 91 28.30 20.72 34.27
C LYS A 91 27.58 21.43 35.41
N SER A 92 26.24 21.56 35.35
CA SER A 92 25.46 22.19 36.41
C SER A 92 25.54 21.41 37.72
N ARG A 93 25.45 20.07 37.69
CA ARG A 93 25.63 19.21 38.87
C ARG A 93 27.02 19.34 39.49
N ARG A 94 28.08 19.39 38.67
CA ARG A 94 29.46 19.58 39.14
C ARG A 94 29.64 20.95 39.81
N SER A 95 29.15 22.02 39.17
CA SER A 95 29.17 23.37 39.74
C SER A 95 28.41 23.45 41.06
N ASN A 96 27.21 22.88 41.14
CA ASN A 96 26.42 22.87 42.36
C ASN A 96 27.09 22.07 43.48
N ARG A 97 27.76 20.96 43.16
CA ARG A 97 28.56 20.21 44.15
C ARG A 97 29.71 21.05 44.71
N ILE A 98 30.42 21.79 43.85
CA ILE A 98 31.52 22.67 44.29
C ILE A 98 30.98 23.81 45.18
N LYS A 99 29.88 24.47 44.78
CA LYS A 99 29.29 25.55 45.58
C LYS A 99 28.77 25.06 46.94
N ARG A 100 28.16 23.87 46.99
CA ARG A 100 27.65 23.29 48.24
C ARG A 100 28.74 22.74 49.15
N GLY A 101 29.84 22.20 48.60
CA GLY A 101 30.98 21.71 49.37
C GLY A 101 32.01 22.77 49.77
N ARG A 102 31.85 24.02 49.30
CA ARG A 102 32.74 25.15 49.64
C ARG A 102 32.24 25.99 50.82
N ASN A 103 31.02 25.71 51.30
CA ASN A 103 30.38 26.35 52.46
C ASN A 103 30.13 25.36 53.62
N ALA A 104 30.77 24.19 53.60
CA ALA A 104 30.82 23.23 54.71
C ALA A 104 32.27 23.10 55.15
#